data_AF-A0A5S4G170-F1
#
_entry.id   AF-A0A5S4G170-F1
#
_cell.length_a   1.000
_cell.length_b   1.000
_cell.length_c   1.000
_cell.angle_alpha   90.00
_cell.angle_beta   90.00
_cell.angle_gamma   90.00
#
_symmetry.space_group_name_H-M   'P 1'
#
loop_
_entity.id
_entity.type
_entity.pdbx_description
1 polymer ?
#
loop_
_entity_poly.entity_id
_entity_poly.type
_entity_poly.pdbx_seq_one_letter_code
_entity_poly.pdbx_strand_id
1 'polypeptide(L)'
;MKYCPQCEEVKSVAEFGRNRSAASGLTHYCRPCHARAVAEIRDRKHGSARNYLLKLRYGVTEQEVDQMIARQGGICVVCLRANPEHVDHSHLTGVVRGVLCFKCNGALGQFRDDPRLLGDAAEYLELRGPHASRMHAEVGSPVIDDRARRHDGFARWGARTTPNTTPRQNHLRRRYGINDGDAAWLLSVQGGMCAICWDAPAEHVDHDHVTGAVRGMACGGCNTGMGQLGDDPVSLRRAADYLLGELVRTVPAPGGRGRLSFTVPDVDPSTVAAGGWESYREADGRHRRSVWTVDDDHEGPTWLSRCLEQIMDSYASMVDERAG
;
A
#
# COMPACT_ATOMS: atom_id res chain seq x y z
N MET A 1 -10.64 38.94 -36.00
CA MET A 1 -9.60 39.42 -35.07
C MET A 1 -10.26 39.91 -33.78
N LYS A 2 -9.56 39.88 -32.65
CA LYS A 2 -10.04 40.37 -31.34
C LYS A 2 -8.87 40.95 -30.54
N TYR A 3 -9.09 42.09 -29.91
CA TYR A 3 -8.11 42.75 -29.05
C TYR A 3 -8.04 42.08 -27.67
N CYS A 4 -6.84 41.85 -27.16
CA CYS A 4 -6.59 41.38 -25.80
C CYS A 4 -6.06 42.55 -24.94
N PRO A 5 -6.81 43.04 -23.93
CA PRO A 5 -6.39 44.19 -23.13
C PRO A 5 -5.23 43.90 -22.18
N GLN A 6 -4.89 42.63 -21.91
CA GLN A 6 -3.79 42.27 -21.01
C GLN A 6 -2.40 42.31 -21.67
N CYS A 7 -2.34 42.09 -22.98
CA CYS A 7 -1.08 42.16 -23.75
C CYS A 7 -1.12 43.20 -24.86
N GLU A 8 -2.21 43.98 -24.89
CA GLU A 8 -2.43 45.10 -25.81
C GLU A 8 -2.29 44.77 -27.30
N GLU A 9 -2.53 43.50 -27.68
CA GLU A 9 -2.38 43.01 -29.05
C GLU A 9 -3.73 42.61 -29.67
N VAL A 10 -3.88 42.84 -30.97
CA VAL A 10 -4.99 42.34 -31.79
C VAL A 10 -4.64 40.96 -32.35
N LYS A 11 -5.38 39.94 -31.95
CA LYS A 11 -5.09 38.53 -32.21
C LYS A 11 -6.19 37.82 -33.00
N SER A 12 -5.89 36.62 -33.50
CA SER A 12 -6.91 35.78 -34.11
C SER A 12 -7.94 35.35 -33.07
N VAL A 13 -9.22 35.23 -33.46
CA VAL A 13 -10.27 34.72 -32.56
C VAL A 13 -9.99 33.30 -32.07
N ALA A 14 -9.20 32.52 -32.82
CA ALA A 14 -8.77 31.17 -32.45
C ALA A 14 -7.85 31.15 -31.20
N GLU A 15 -7.20 32.27 -30.89
CA GLU A 15 -6.32 32.42 -29.73
C GLU A 15 -7.07 32.75 -28.43
N PHE A 16 -8.40 32.83 -28.48
CA PHE A 16 -9.27 33.05 -27.32
C PHE A 16 -9.98 31.74 -26.92
N GLY A 17 -10.28 31.62 -25.62
CA GLY A 17 -11.10 30.51 -25.11
C GLY A 17 -12.57 30.73 -25.47
N ARG A 18 -13.38 29.66 -25.42
CA ARG A 18 -14.84 29.78 -25.54
C ARG A 18 -15.42 30.17 -24.19
N ASN A 19 -16.35 31.13 -24.17
CA ASN A 19 -17.13 31.47 -22.98
C ASN A 19 -18.59 31.74 -23.39
N ARG A 20 -19.48 30.80 -23.05
CA ARG A 20 -20.90 30.86 -23.39
C ARG A 20 -21.66 31.97 -22.67
N SER A 21 -21.13 32.49 -21.55
CA SER A 21 -21.77 33.59 -20.81
C SER A 21 -21.44 34.97 -21.38
N ALA A 22 -20.45 35.08 -22.27
CA ALA A 22 -20.08 36.35 -22.89
C ALA A 22 -20.86 36.55 -24.19
N ALA A 23 -21.31 37.78 -24.47
CA ALA A 23 -22.04 38.10 -25.71
C ALA A 23 -21.27 37.73 -27.00
N SER A 24 -19.93 37.83 -26.97
CA SER A 24 -19.06 37.42 -28.09
C SER A 24 -18.79 35.91 -28.18
N GLY A 25 -19.24 35.11 -27.23
CA GLY A 25 -18.94 33.67 -27.14
C GLY A 25 -17.48 33.33 -26.80
N LEU A 26 -16.62 34.35 -26.60
CA LEU A 26 -15.18 34.23 -26.40
C LEU A 26 -14.74 34.86 -25.07
N THR A 27 -13.64 34.34 -24.50
CA THR A 27 -13.01 34.92 -23.30
C THR A 27 -12.56 36.36 -23.53
N HIS A 28 -12.46 37.13 -22.44
CA HIS A 28 -12.01 38.54 -22.49
C HIS A 28 -10.51 38.65 -22.85
N TYR A 29 -9.68 37.76 -22.29
CA TYR A 29 -8.24 37.68 -22.59
C TYR A 29 -7.92 36.56 -23.57
N CYS A 30 -6.82 36.70 -24.32
CA CYS A 30 -6.25 35.61 -25.11
C CYS A 30 -5.80 34.45 -24.19
N ARG A 31 -5.69 33.23 -24.70
CA ARG A 31 -5.39 32.02 -23.92
C ARG A 31 -4.14 32.16 -23.02
N PRO A 32 -2.98 32.68 -23.50
CA PRO A 32 -1.82 32.89 -22.64
C PRO A 32 -2.08 33.88 -21.49
N CYS A 33 -2.74 35.00 -21.78
CA CYS A 33 -3.09 35.99 -20.76
C CYS A 33 -4.11 35.45 -19.76
N HIS A 34 -5.09 34.68 -20.24
CA HIS A 34 -6.06 34.02 -19.38
C HIS A 34 -5.39 32.98 -18.47
N ALA A 35 -4.45 32.18 -18.99
CA ALA A 35 -3.71 31.22 -18.19
C ALA A 35 -2.89 31.91 -17.07
N ARG A 36 -2.20 33.01 -17.39
CA ARG A 36 -1.49 33.84 -16.39
C ARG A 36 -2.44 34.41 -15.34
N ALA A 37 -3.54 35.04 -15.76
CA ALA A 37 -4.51 35.62 -14.84
C ALA A 37 -5.16 34.56 -13.92
N VAL A 38 -5.45 33.36 -14.44
CA VAL A 38 -5.97 32.24 -13.63
C VAL A 38 -4.93 31.76 -12.62
N ALA A 39 -3.65 31.67 -13.02
CA ALA A 39 -2.57 31.31 -12.10
C ALA A 39 -2.40 32.36 -10.98
N GLU A 40 -2.39 33.65 -11.31
CA GLU A 40 -2.31 34.74 -10.32
C GLU A 40 -3.51 34.77 -9.36
N ILE A 41 -4.74 34.58 -9.88
CA ILE A 41 -5.95 34.49 -9.04
C ILE A 41 -5.85 33.28 -8.10
N ARG A 42 -5.35 32.14 -8.60
CA ARG A 42 -5.16 30.93 -7.80
C ARG A 42 -4.14 31.16 -6.69
N ASP A 43 -2.99 31.76 -7.00
CA ASP A 43 -1.95 32.04 -6.02
C ASP A 43 -2.42 33.10 -5.00
N ARG A 44 -3.16 34.13 -5.43
CA ARG A 44 -3.74 35.12 -4.51
C ARG A 44 -4.80 34.52 -3.58
N LYS A 45 -5.67 33.64 -4.08
CA LYS A 45 -6.77 33.05 -3.28
C LYS A 45 -6.34 31.86 -2.44
N HIS A 46 -5.40 31.07 -2.93
CA HIS A 46 -5.02 29.79 -2.33
C HIS A 46 -3.55 29.74 -1.92
N GLY A 47 -2.75 30.79 -2.12
CA GLY A 47 -1.33 30.83 -1.77
C GLY A 47 -0.44 30.10 -2.79
N SER A 48 -0.77 28.85 -3.11
CA SER A 48 -0.02 28.02 -4.05
C SER A 48 -0.94 27.10 -4.85
N ALA A 49 -0.46 26.65 -6.02
CA ALA A 49 -1.13 25.59 -6.79
C ALA A 49 -1.29 24.29 -5.99
N ARG A 50 -0.30 23.96 -5.14
CA ARG A 50 -0.31 22.80 -4.25
C ARG A 50 -1.44 22.93 -3.23
N ASN A 51 -1.52 24.06 -2.52
CA ASN A 51 -2.55 24.29 -1.50
C ASN A 51 -3.97 24.28 -2.10
N TYR A 52 -4.15 24.82 -3.32
CA TYR A 52 -5.43 24.71 -4.02
C TYR A 52 -5.82 23.25 -4.27
N LEU A 53 -4.91 22.42 -4.77
CA LEU A 53 -5.17 21.02 -5.08
C LEU A 53 -5.37 20.16 -3.82
N LEU A 54 -4.68 20.47 -2.72
CA LEU A 54 -4.87 19.80 -1.44
C LEU A 54 -6.26 20.09 -0.87
N LYS A 55 -6.69 21.36 -0.89
CA LYS A 55 -8.04 21.74 -0.45
C LYS A 55 -9.12 21.08 -1.30
N LEU A 56 -8.92 21.04 -2.62
CA LEU A 56 -9.89 20.46 -3.55
C LEU A 56 -10.03 18.94 -3.38
N ARG A 57 -8.93 18.22 -3.15
CA ARG A 57 -8.93 16.75 -3.13
C ARG A 57 -9.13 16.15 -1.75
N TYR A 58 -8.62 16.81 -0.72
CA TYR A 58 -8.48 16.24 0.63
C TYR A 58 -9.08 17.14 1.72
N GLY A 59 -9.55 18.34 1.37
CA GLY A 59 -10.08 19.29 2.36
C GLY A 59 -9.02 19.87 3.31
N VAL A 60 -7.74 19.63 3.07
CA VAL A 60 -6.63 20.12 3.91
C VAL A 60 -5.76 21.14 3.19
N THR A 61 -5.08 21.96 3.98
CA THR A 61 -4.12 22.96 3.55
C THR A 61 -2.70 22.40 3.57
N GLU A 62 -1.82 23.06 2.82
CA GLU A 62 -0.37 22.83 2.86
C GLU A 62 0.19 22.90 4.29
N GLN A 63 -0.24 23.89 5.09
CA GLN A 63 0.17 24.03 6.48
C GLN A 63 -0.32 22.89 7.37
N GLU A 64 -1.55 22.40 7.17
CA GLU A 64 -2.08 21.25 7.91
C GLU A 64 -1.31 19.97 7.58
N VAL A 65 -0.95 19.77 6.30
CA VAL A 65 -0.10 18.65 5.89
C VAL A 65 1.28 18.74 6.55
N ASP A 66 1.91 19.92 6.59
CA ASP A 66 3.20 20.11 7.24
C ASP A 66 3.12 19.84 8.75
N GLN A 67 2.01 20.20 9.40
CA GLN A 67 1.75 19.87 10.79
C GLN A 67 1.57 18.36 11.01
N MET A 68 0.88 17.65 10.10
CA MET A 68 0.75 16.19 10.17
C MET A 68 2.14 15.52 10.08
N ILE A 69 2.97 15.96 9.13
CA ILE A 69 4.35 15.46 8.96
C ILE A 69 5.16 15.72 10.22
N ALA A 70 5.09 16.93 10.80
CA ALA A 70 5.79 17.27 12.03
C ALA A 70 5.33 16.41 13.22
N ARG A 71 4.02 16.17 13.37
CA ARG A 71 3.46 15.29 14.42
C ARG A 71 3.90 13.84 14.27
N GLN A 72 4.15 13.38 13.04
CA GLN A 72 4.72 12.07 12.78
C GLN A 72 6.23 12.00 13.05
N GLY A 73 6.89 13.11 13.41
CA GLY A 73 8.35 13.15 13.54
C GLY A 73 9.08 13.10 12.19
N GLY A 74 8.40 13.47 11.10
CA GLY A 74 8.99 13.46 9.75
C GLY A 74 9.19 12.07 9.15
N ILE A 75 8.58 11.02 9.71
CA ILE A 75 8.70 9.64 9.22
C ILE A 75 7.34 9.09 8.73
N CYS A 76 7.38 8.22 7.72
CA CYS A 76 6.22 7.43 7.33
C CYS A 76 5.89 6.42 8.43
N VAL A 77 4.69 6.54 9.01
CA VAL A 77 4.25 5.69 10.13
C VAL A 77 4.13 4.22 9.74
N VAL A 78 3.94 3.85 8.47
CA VAL A 78 3.85 2.43 8.09
C VAL A 78 5.24 1.78 8.10
N CYS A 79 6.20 2.28 7.31
CA CYS A 79 7.48 1.59 7.16
C CYS A 79 8.58 2.03 8.11
N LEU A 80 8.45 3.20 8.75
CA LEU A 80 9.47 3.83 9.60
C LEU A 80 10.86 4.01 8.96
N ARG A 81 10.93 4.01 7.61
CA ARG A 81 12.19 4.05 6.83
C ARG A 81 12.30 5.25 5.88
N ALA A 82 11.20 5.88 5.52
CA ALA A 82 11.16 6.93 4.51
C ALA A 82 10.36 8.15 4.98
N ASN A 83 10.63 9.30 4.36
CA ASN A 83 9.89 10.53 4.60
C ASN A 83 8.44 10.39 4.09
N PRO A 84 7.47 10.95 4.81
CA PRO A 84 6.09 11.03 4.37
C PRO A 84 5.92 12.19 3.38
N GLU A 85 5.25 11.92 2.26
CA GLU A 85 5.10 12.88 1.15
C GLU A 85 3.67 12.92 0.58
N HIS A 86 2.89 11.86 0.81
CA HIS A 86 1.59 11.65 0.18
C HIS A 86 0.49 11.64 1.24
N VAL A 87 -0.52 12.50 1.05
CA VAL A 87 -1.71 12.51 1.91
C VAL A 87 -2.53 11.26 1.62
N ASP A 88 -2.66 10.43 2.63
CA ASP A 88 -3.44 9.21 2.59
C ASP A 88 -4.83 9.46 3.20
N HIS A 89 -5.85 8.87 2.57
CA HIS A 89 -7.24 9.06 2.95
C HIS A 89 -8.05 7.79 2.71
N SER A 90 -9.14 7.64 3.45
CA SER A 90 -10.10 6.58 3.21
C SER A 90 -10.84 6.84 1.90
N HIS A 91 -10.79 5.90 0.96
CA HIS A 91 -11.61 5.97 -0.26
C HIS A 91 -13.11 5.74 0.01
N LEU A 92 -13.46 5.24 1.20
CA LEU A 92 -14.86 5.07 1.62
C LEU A 92 -15.44 6.36 2.21
N THR A 93 -14.69 7.07 3.06
CA THR A 93 -15.21 8.22 3.83
C THR A 93 -14.63 9.56 3.40
N GLY A 94 -13.56 9.57 2.61
CA GLY A 94 -12.79 10.77 2.27
C GLY A 94 -11.93 11.32 3.43
N VAL A 95 -11.97 10.70 4.61
CA VAL A 95 -11.25 11.16 5.80
C VAL A 95 -9.75 10.94 5.62
N VAL A 96 -8.96 12.00 5.82
CA VAL A 96 -7.49 11.94 5.86
C VAL A 96 -7.04 11.16 7.08
N ARG A 97 -6.25 10.11 6.87
CA ARG A 97 -5.68 9.26 7.93
C ARG A 97 -4.30 9.74 8.37
N GLY A 98 -3.49 10.23 7.43
CA GLY A 98 -2.13 10.69 7.70
C GLY A 98 -1.35 10.98 6.43
N VAL A 99 -0.02 11.12 6.58
CA VAL A 99 0.89 11.31 5.44
C VAL A 99 1.87 10.14 5.37
N LEU A 100 1.92 9.47 4.23
CA LEU A 100 2.74 8.28 4.01
C LEU A 100 3.81 8.52 2.95
N CYS A 101 4.82 7.65 2.87
CA CYS A 101 5.74 7.67 1.74
C CYS A 101 5.04 7.15 0.47
N PHE A 102 5.58 7.48 -0.70
CA PHE A 102 5.01 7.07 -2.00
C PHE A 102 4.76 5.55 -2.09
N LYS A 103 5.73 4.75 -1.63
CA LYS A 103 5.67 3.28 -1.70
C LYS A 103 4.57 2.70 -0.81
N CYS A 104 4.51 3.10 0.46
CA CYS A 104 3.47 2.61 1.37
C CYS A 104 2.08 3.03 0.90
N ASN A 105 1.90 4.29 0.49
CA ASN A 105 0.62 4.75 -0.04
C ASN A 105 0.20 3.96 -1.30
N GLY A 106 1.13 3.72 -2.22
CA GLY A 106 0.87 2.90 -3.41
C GLY A 106 0.50 1.46 -3.05
N ALA A 107 1.18 0.87 -2.07
CA ALA A 107 0.93 -0.49 -1.65
C ALA A 107 -0.46 -0.69 -1.05
N LEU A 108 -0.95 0.26 -0.25
CA LEU A 108 -2.33 0.21 0.26
C LEU A 108 -3.34 0.05 -0.89
N GLY A 109 -3.16 0.83 -1.97
CA GLY A 109 -3.96 0.70 -3.19
C GLY A 109 -3.79 -0.64 -3.91
N GLN A 110 -2.58 -1.21 -3.97
CA GLN A 110 -2.34 -2.55 -4.55
C GLN A 110 -3.06 -3.66 -3.78
N PHE A 111 -3.18 -3.49 -2.46
CA PHE A 111 -3.95 -4.36 -1.57
C PHE A 111 -5.42 -3.93 -1.42
N ARG A 112 -5.91 -3.03 -2.29
CA ARG A 112 -7.31 -2.57 -2.35
C ARG A 112 -7.82 -1.97 -1.04
N ASP A 113 -6.93 -1.37 -0.25
CA ASP A 113 -7.20 -0.90 1.10
C ASP A 113 -7.86 -1.98 1.99
N ASP A 114 -7.53 -3.26 1.75
CA ASP A 114 -8.03 -4.39 2.52
C ASP A 114 -6.98 -4.81 3.58
N PRO A 115 -7.21 -4.53 4.87
CA PRO A 115 -6.29 -4.94 5.94
C PRO A 115 -6.10 -6.45 6.00
N ARG A 116 -7.07 -7.25 5.53
CA ARG A 116 -6.96 -8.71 5.50
C ARG A 116 -5.91 -9.18 4.52
N LEU A 117 -5.92 -8.62 3.31
CA LEU A 117 -4.95 -8.99 2.28
C LEU A 117 -3.51 -8.61 2.67
N LEU A 118 -3.34 -7.47 3.35
CA LEU A 118 -2.04 -7.06 3.91
C LEU A 118 -1.55 -8.05 4.98
N GLY A 119 -2.47 -8.48 5.83
CA GLY A 119 -2.25 -9.49 6.83
C GLY A 119 -1.86 -10.86 6.27
N ASP A 120 -2.65 -11.36 5.32
CA ASP A 120 -2.40 -12.63 4.62
C ASP A 120 -1.08 -12.61 3.86
N ALA A 121 -0.72 -11.46 3.26
CA ALA A 121 0.60 -11.28 2.65
C ALA A 121 1.73 -11.36 3.67
N ALA A 122 1.55 -10.85 4.90
CA ALA A 122 2.57 -10.99 5.95
C ALA A 122 2.78 -12.45 6.35
N GLU A 123 1.70 -13.22 6.51
CA GLU A 123 1.78 -14.66 6.80
C GLU A 123 2.38 -15.44 5.63
N TYR A 124 2.02 -15.10 4.39
CA TYR A 124 2.60 -15.66 3.18
C TYR A 124 4.12 -15.51 3.13
N LEU A 125 4.64 -14.30 3.43
CA LEU A 125 6.09 -14.05 3.49
C LEU A 125 6.78 -14.83 4.62
N GLU A 126 6.09 -15.06 5.74
CA GLU A 126 6.59 -15.84 6.88
C GLU A 126 6.39 -17.35 6.74
N LEU A 127 5.87 -17.81 5.59
CA LEU A 127 5.61 -19.22 5.30
C LEU A 127 4.60 -19.83 6.28
N ARG A 128 3.55 -19.05 6.57
CA ARG A 128 2.44 -19.41 7.47
C ARG A 128 1.10 -19.32 6.76
N GLY A 129 0.06 -19.83 7.42
CA GLY A 129 -1.32 -19.76 6.94
C GLY A 129 -1.67 -20.76 5.83
N PRO A 130 -2.85 -20.61 5.21
CA PRO A 130 -3.46 -21.65 4.38
C PRO A 130 -2.61 -22.07 3.17
N HIS A 131 -1.92 -21.11 2.54
CA HIS A 131 -1.05 -21.40 1.39
C HIS A 131 0.17 -22.23 1.80
N ALA A 132 0.83 -21.89 2.92
CA ALA A 132 1.96 -22.66 3.42
C ALA A 132 1.54 -24.09 3.81
N SER A 133 0.38 -24.26 4.46
CA SER A 133 -0.19 -25.57 4.79
C SER A 133 -0.50 -26.39 3.54
N ARG A 134 -1.05 -25.77 2.50
CA ARG A 134 -1.26 -26.41 1.20
C ARG A 134 0.05 -26.89 0.58
N MET A 135 1.05 -26.03 0.53
CA MET A 135 2.38 -26.38 0.01
C MET A 135 2.98 -27.55 0.80
N HIS A 136 2.87 -27.54 2.14
CA HIS A 136 3.28 -28.66 2.96
C HIS A 136 2.55 -29.97 2.63
N ALA A 137 1.24 -29.93 2.42
CA ALA A 137 0.46 -31.13 2.07
C ALA A 137 0.85 -31.69 0.69
N GLU A 138 1.14 -30.82 -0.28
CA GLU A 138 1.43 -31.22 -1.67
C GLU A 138 2.89 -31.63 -1.89
N VAL A 139 3.85 -30.94 -1.26
CA VAL A 139 5.30 -31.15 -1.50
C VAL A 139 6.14 -31.38 -0.25
N GLY A 140 5.53 -31.45 0.94
CA GLY A 140 6.23 -31.69 2.20
C GLY A 140 6.99 -30.48 2.75
N SER A 141 6.87 -29.31 2.11
CA SER A 141 7.60 -28.07 2.43
C SER A 141 6.72 -26.85 2.10
N PRO A 142 6.83 -25.71 2.80
CA PRO A 142 6.03 -24.53 2.49
C PRO A 142 6.60 -23.76 1.28
N VAL A 143 7.79 -24.14 0.79
CA VAL A 143 8.48 -23.54 -0.35
C VAL A 143 9.10 -24.60 -1.24
N ILE A 144 9.37 -24.22 -2.49
CA ILE A 144 10.21 -24.99 -3.41
C ILE A 144 11.63 -24.42 -3.36
N ASP A 145 12.57 -25.21 -2.85
CA ASP A 145 14.00 -24.93 -2.84
C ASP A 145 14.80 -26.09 -3.45
N ASP A 146 16.13 -26.00 -3.47
CA ASP A 146 17.01 -27.08 -3.96
C ASP A 146 16.87 -28.41 -3.16
N ARG A 147 16.31 -28.40 -1.95
CA ARG A 147 16.10 -29.59 -1.10
C ARG A 147 14.74 -30.24 -1.35
N ALA A 148 13.70 -29.47 -1.60
CA ALA A 148 12.35 -29.94 -1.93
C ALA A 148 12.31 -30.86 -3.16
N ARG A 149 13.28 -30.71 -4.09
CA ARG A 149 13.46 -31.62 -5.24
C ARG A 149 13.78 -33.07 -4.88
N ARG A 150 14.18 -33.35 -3.63
CA ARG A 150 14.48 -34.72 -3.14
C ARG A 150 13.27 -35.47 -2.59
N HIS A 151 12.12 -34.81 -2.44
CA HIS A 151 10.87 -35.47 -2.05
C HIS A 151 10.22 -36.14 -3.28
N ASP A 152 9.79 -37.40 -3.10
CA ASP A 152 9.24 -38.28 -4.15
C ASP A 152 8.06 -37.68 -4.94
N GLY A 153 7.32 -36.73 -4.35
CA GLY A 153 6.22 -36.01 -5.02
C GLY A 153 6.67 -35.19 -6.23
N PHE A 154 7.84 -34.54 -6.14
CA PHE A 154 8.40 -33.70 -7.21
C PHE A 154 9.07 -34.55 -8.30
N ALA A 155 9.74 -35.65 -7.89
CA ALA A 155 10.46 -36.56 -8.79
C ALA A 155 9.54 -37.29 -9.79
N ARG A 156 8.27 -37.55 -9.43
CA ARG A 156 7.29 -38.19 -10.33
C ARG A 156 6.88 -37.33 -11.53
N TRP A 157 7.05 -36.01 -11.47
CA TRP A 157 6.61 -35.08 -12.51
C TRP A 157 7.76 -34.46 -13.32
N GLY A 158 8.97 -34.37 -12.75
CA GLY A 158 10.17 -33.86 -13.43
C GLY A 158 10.72 -34.75 -14.56
N ALA A 159 10.23 -35.99 -14.70
CA ALA A 159 10.74 -36.96 -15.68
C ALA A 159 10.19 -36.79 -17.12
N ARG A 160 9.49 -35.70 -17.44
CA ARG A 160 8.75 -35.55 -18.72
C ARG A 160 8.98 -34.27 -19.53
N THR A 161 10.10 -33.57 -19.38
CA THR A 161 10.38 -32.38 -20.20
C THR A 161 11.46 -32.62 -21.26
N THR A 162 11.09 -32.43 -22.53
CA THR A 162 11.96 -32.41 -23.70
C THR A 162 12.87 -31.16 -23.71
N PRO A 163 14.07 -31.23 -24.32
CA PRO A 163 15.11 -30.20 -24.23
C PRO A 163 14.90 -29.04 -25.20
N ASN A 164 13.75 -28.36 -25.18
CA ASN A 164 13.54 -27.12 -25.95
C ASN A 164 13.49 -25.90 -25.03
N THR A 165 14.67 -25.33 -24.77
CA THR A 165 14.92 -24.25 -23.80
C THR A 165 14.51 -22.87 -24.32
N THR A 166 13.38 -22.33 -23.85
CA THR A 166 13.03 -20.92 -24.10
C THR A 166 13.88 -19.96 -23.25
N PRO A 167 14.04 -18.67 -23.63
CA PRO A 167 14.72 -17.68 -22.79
C PRO A 167 14.13 -17.56 -21.38
N ARG A 168 12.79 -17.70 -21.27
CA ARG A 168 12.08 -17.75 -19.99
C ARG A 168 12.50 -18.96 -19.15
N GLN A 169 12.60 -20.15 -19.74
CA GLN A 169 13.08 -21.35 -19.03
C GLN A 169 14.50 -21.19 -18.53
N ASN A 170 15.38 -20.60 -19.33
CA ASN A 170 16.75 -20.32 -18.91
C ASN A 170 16.81 -19.28 -17.79
N HIS A 171 15.93 -18.28 -17.80
CA HIS A 171 15.82 -17.30 -16.72
C HIS A 171 15.34 -17.93 -15.41
N LEU A 172 14.23 -18.68 -15.45
CA LEU A 172 13.65 -19.33 -14.27
C LEU A 172 14.63 -20.35 -13.65
N ARG A 173 15.28 -21.19 -14.49
CA ARG A 173 16.24 -22.18 -14.01
C ARG A 173 17.48 -21.55 -13.38
N ARG A 174 18.00 -20.46 -13.97
CA ARG A 174 19.20 -19.77 -13.45
C ARG A 174 18.93 -18.96 -12.20
N ARG A 175 17.72 -18.40 -12.06
CA ARG A 175 17.41 -17.44 -10.99
C ARG A 175 16.66 -18.04 -9.81
N TYR A 176 15.77 -19.00 -10.06
CA TYR A 176 14.84 -19.54 -9.06
C TYR A 176 14.94 -21.06 -8.91
N GLY A 177 15.76 -21.72 -9.74
CA GLY A 177 15.89 -23.17 -9.70
C GLY A 177 14.60 -23.93 -10.08
N ILE A 178 13.63 -23.26 -10.72
CA ILE A 178 12.42 -23.88 -11.26
C ILE A 178 12.37 -23.73 -12.78
N ASN A 179 11.68 -24.63 -13.47
CA ASN A 179 11.42 -24.54 -14.90
C ASN A 179 9.95 -24.16 -15.19
N ASP A 180 9.59 -23.96 -16.46
CA ASP A 180 8.22 -23.61 -16.85
C ASP A 180 7.17 -24.65 -16.41
N GLY A 181 7.53 -25.93 -16.43
CA GLY A 181 6.69 -27.03 -15.96
C GLY A 181 6.45 -26.97 -14.46
N ASP A 182 7.49 -26.63 -13.68
CA ASP A 182 7.37 -26.46 -12.23
C ASP A 182 6.46 -25.26 -11.90
N ALA A 183 6.59 -24.15 -12.63
CA ALA A 183 5.72 -22.99 -12.48
C ALA A 183 4.27 -23.29 -12.90
N ALA A 184 4.07 -24.05 -13.97
CA ALA A 184 2.73 -24.47 -14.42
C ALA A 184 2.08 -25.43 -13.41
N TRP A 185 2.86 -26.34 -12.82
CA TRP A 185 2.40 -27.21 -11.75
C TRP A 185 2.01 -26.42 -10.50
N LEU A 186 2.86 -25.48 -10.05
CA LEU A 186 2.56 -24.62 -8.90
C LEU A 186 1.29 -23.80 -9.12
N LEU A 187 1.11 -23.29 -10.34
CA LEU A 187 -0.13 -22.62 -10.75
C LEU A 187 -1.34 -23.57 -10.67
N SER A 188 -1.19 -24.85 -11.03
CA SER A 188 -2.27 -25.84 -10.95
C SER A 188 -2.66 -26.18 -9.51
N VAL A 189 -1.69 -26.27 -8.59
CA VAL A 189 -1.92 -26.45 -7.14
C VAL A 189 -2.70 -25.27 -6.55
N GLN A 190 -2.50 -24.08 -7.11
CA GLN A 190 -3.23 -22.88 -6.73
C GLN A 190 -4.55 -22.70 -7.50
N GLY A 191 -4.93 -23.65 -8.36
CA GLY A 191 -6.15 -23.54 -9.17
C GLY A 191 -6.13 -22.37 -10.17
N GLY A 192 -4.95 -21.91 -10.58
CA GLY A 192 -4.78 -20.73 -11.45
C GLY A 192 -4.81 -19.39 -10.71
N MET A 193 -5.03 -19.37 -9.40
CA MET A 193 -5.26 -18.15 -8.62
C MET A 193 -4.04 -17.73 -7.80
N CYS A 194 -4.01 -16.45 -7.41
CA CYS A 194 -2.99 -15.90 -6.53
C CYS A 194 -2.95 -16.61 -5.17
N ALA A 195 -1.74 -16.91 -4.70
CA ALA A 195 -1.48 -17.55 -3.40
C ALA A 195 -1.93 -16.72 -2.18
N ILE A 196 -2.04 -15.40 -2.34
CA ILE A 196 -2.37 -14.47 -1.26
C ILE A 196 -3.86 -14.15 -1.30
N CYS A 197 -4.33 -13.46 -2.35
CA CYS A 197 -5.71 -12.97 -2.37
C CYS A 197 -6.74 -13.99 -2.85
N TRP A 198 -6.33 -15.05 -3.55
CA TRP A 198 -7.20 -16.07 -4.15
C TRP A 198 -8.34 -15.55 -5.07
N ASP A 199 -8.29 -14.28 -5.45
CA ASP A 199 -9.36 -13.54 -6.13
C ASP A 199 -8.92 -12.97 -7.49
N ALA A 200 -7.69 -13.28 -7.89
CA ALA A 200 -7.11 -12.83 -9.17
C ALA A 200 -6.24 -13.93 -9.76
N PRO A 201 -6.14 -14.01 -11.11
CA PRO A 201 -5.25 -14.94 -11.77
C PRO A 201 -3.80 -14.69 -11.36
N ALA A 202 -3.06 -15.76 -11.11
CA ALA A 202 -1.64 -15.69 -10.79
C ALA A 202 -0.81 -15.58 -12.07
N GLU A 203 0.14 -14.66 -12.09
CA GLU A 203 0.93 -14.35 -13.28
C GLU A 203 2.45 -14.34 -12.99
N HIS A 204 2.81 -14.21 -11.70
CA HIS A 204 4.19 -14.00 -11.26
C HIS A 204 4.62 -15.15 -10.35
N VAL A 205 5.83 -15.68 -10.59
CA VAL A 205 6.50 -16.56 -9.64
C VAL A 205 7.03 -15.69 -8.51
N ASP A 206 6.44 -15.82 -7.34
CA ASP A 206 6.91 -15.15 -6.15
C ASP A 206 7.99 -15.99 -5.44
N HIS A 207 9.03 -15.30 -4.98
CA HIS A 207 10.20 -15.92 -4.39
C HIS A 207 10.81 -15.02 -3.32
N ASP A 208 11.45 -15.64 -2.36
CA ASP A 208 12.24 -14.93 -1.36
C ASP A 208 13.53 -14.37 -2.01
N HIS A 209 13.76 -13.07 -1.85
CA HIS A 209 14.87 -12.36 -2.49
C HIS A 209 16.24 -12.66 -1.86
N VAL A 210 16.28 -13.30 -0.69
CA VAL A 210 17.53 -13.64 0.02
C VAL A 210 17.96 -15.08 -0.32
N THR A 211 17.03 -16.01 -0.27
CA THR A 211 17.25 -17.46 -0.42
C THR A 211 16.96 -17.97 -1.82
N GLY A 212 16.16 -17.24 -2.61
CA GLY A 212 15.65 -17.69 -3.91
C GLY A 212 14.55 -18.74 -3.82
N ALA A 213 14.10 -19.11 -2.60
CA ALA A 213 13.05 -20.10 -2.41
C ALA A 213 11.73 -19.61 -3.01
N VAL A 214 11.11 -20.42 -3.85
CA VAL A 214 9.82 -20.10 -4.49
C VAL A 214 8.71 -20.37 -3.49
N ARG A 215 7.95 -19.33 -3.17
CA ARG A 215 6.85 -19.40 -2.19
C ARG A 215 5.53 -19.77 -2.85
N GLY A 216 5.27 -19.27 -4.05
CA GLY A 216 4.00 -19.48 -4.75
C GLY A 216 3.89 -18.69 -6.05
N MET A 217 2.70 -18.70 -6.64
CA MET A 217 2.33 -17.79 -7.73
C MET A 217 1.48 -16.64 -7.20
N ALA A 218 1.81 -15.39 -7.57
CA ALA A 218 1.09 -14.19 -7.16
C ALA A 218 0.48 -13.45 -8.36
N CYS A 219 -0.62 -12.72 -8.12
CA CYS A 219 -1.13 -11.74 -9.08
C CYS A 219 -0.22 -10.50 -9.11
N GLY A 220 -0.33 -9.69 -10.17
CA GLY A 220 0.48 -8.47 -10.30
C GLY A 220 0.30 -7.48 -9.15
N GLY A 221 -0.92 -7.35 -8.61
CA GLY A 221 -1.23 -6.45 -7.50
C GLY A 221 -0.53 -6.88 -6.20
N CYS A 222 -0.76 -8.12 -5.74
CA CYS A 222 -0.14 -8.62 -4.51
C CYS A 222 1.40 -8.65 -4.61
N ASN A 223 1.95 -9.10 -5.75
CA ASN A 223 3.40 -9.11 -5.97
C ASN A 223 4.01 -7.69 -5.92
N THR A 224 3.38 -6.74 -6.59
CA THR A 224 3.85 -5.34 -6.58
C THR A 224 3.68 -4.69 -5.20
N GLY A 225 2.55 -4.95 -4.53
CA GLY A 225 2.27 -4.43 -3.19
C GLY A 225 3.28 -4.91 -2.15
N MET A 226 3.61 -6.21 -2.13
CA MET A 226 4.67 -6.75 -1.27
C MET A 226 6.01 -6.07 -1.54
N GLY A 227 6.42 -5.96 -2.81
CA GLY A 227 7.65 -5.28 -3.18
C GLY A 227 7.69 -3.79 -2.80
N GLN A 228 6.54 -3.09 -2.87
CA GLN A 228 6.43 -1.69 -2.41
C GLN A 228 6.57 -1.56 -0.90
N LEU A 229 6.09 -2.54 -0.13
CA LEU A 229 6.32 -2.63 1.32
C LEU A 229 7.69 -3.22 1.67
N GLY A 230 8.47 -3.60 0.66
CA GLY A 230 9.84 -4.07 0.79
C GLY A 230 9.94 -5.53 1.22
N ASP A 231 8.99 -6.36 0.81
CA ASP A 231 8.90 -7.80 1.12
C ASP A 231 9.05 -8.07 2.62
N ASP A 232 8.42 -7.19 3.41
CA ASP A 232 8.63 -7.08 4.85
C ASP A 232 7.31 -7.30 5.62
N PRO A 233 7.19 -8.41 6.37
CA PRO A 233 6.01 -8.70 7.18
C PRO A 233 5.68 -7.60 8.21
N VAL A 234 6.68 -6.85 8.70
CA VAL A 234 6.44 -5.77 9.67
C VAL A 234 5.69 -4.62 9.01
N SER A 235 6.13 -4.16 7.84
CA SER A 235 5.46 -3.09 7.09
C SER A 235 4.05 -3.49 6.67
N LEU A 236 3.83 -4.77 6.30
CA LEU A 236 2.51 -5.31 5.97
C LEU A 236 1.54 -5.30 7.16
N ARG A 237 1.95 -5.80 8.33
CA ARG A 237 1.11 -5.76 9.54
C ARG A 237 0.83 -4.33 9.99
N ARG A 238 1.84 -3.46 9.97
CA ARG A 238 1.66 -2.03 10.27
C ARG A 238 0.69 -1.36 9.29
N ALA A 239 0.75 -1.70 8.00
CA ALA A 239 -0.18 -1.19 7.00
C ALA A 239 -1.62 -1.66 7.27
N ALA A 240 -1.81 -2.92 7.69
CA ALA A 240 -3.11 -3.44 8.07
C ALA A 240 -3.66 -2.68 9.30
N ASP A 241 -2.88 -2.58 10.37
CA ASP A 241 -3.27 -1.84 11.58
C ASP A 241 -3.49 -0.34 11.30
N TYR A 242 -2.81 0.22 10.30
CA TYR A 242 -3.04 1.60 9.85
C TYR A 242 -4.41 1.78 9.21
N LEU A 243 -4.83 0.84 8.36
CA LEU A 243 -6.16 0.85 7.74
C LEU A 243 -7.27 0.62 8.77
N LEU A 244 -7.01 -0.22 9.78
CA LEU A 244 -7.88 -0.41 10.93
C LEU A 244 -7.86 0.82 11.87
N GLY A 245 -6.99 1.81 11.68
CA GLY A 245 -6.89 2.96 12.59
C GLY A 245 -6.32 2.62 13.98
N GLU A 246 -5.72 1.45 14.14
CA GLU A 246 -5.12 0.97 15.39
C GLU A 246 -3.61 1.26 15.47
N LEU A 247 -2.97 1.57 14.33
CA LEU A 247 -1.54 1.88 14.29
C LEU A 247 -1.21 3.19 15.02
N VAL A 248 -1.98 4.25 14.78
CA VAL A 248 -1.64 5.61 15.21
C VAL A 248 -2.63 6.07 16.26
N ARG A 249 -2.16 6.28 17.49
CA ARG A 249 -2.96 6.77 18.62
C ARG A 249 -2.41 8.08 19.15
N THR A 250 -3.26 8.88 19.78
CA THR A 250 -2.83 10.08 20.52
C THR A 250 -2.63 9.73 21.98
N VAL A 251 -1.46 10.02 22.54
CA VAL A 251 -1.12 9.81 23.95
C VAL A 251 -0.78 11.13 24.64
N PRO A 252 -0.92 11.24 25.98
CA PRO A 252 -0.52 12.44 26.71
C PRO A 252 0.97 12.78 26.50
N ALA A 253 1.29 14.06 26.32
CA ALA A 253 2.66 14.55 26.29
C ALA A 253 2.92 15.60 27.39
N PRO A 254 4.18 15.80 27.79
CA PRO A 254 4.55 16.90 28.69
C PRO A 254 4.04 18.24 28.14
N GLY A 255 3.37 19.03 28.98
CA GLY A 255 2.75 20.31 28.57
C GLY A 255 1.29 20.23 28.13
N GLY A 256 0.62 19.08 28.33
CA GLY A 256 -0.84 18.95 28.23
C GLY A 256 -1.41 18.82 26.82
N ARG A 257 -0.60 18.96 25.77
CA ARG A 257 -0.97 18.64 24.39
C ARG A 257 -0.65 17.18 24.09
N GLY A 258 -1.53 16.46 23.38
CA GLY A 258 -1.27 15.06 23.01
C GLY A 258 -0.22 14.93 21.90
N ARG A 259 0.56 13.83 21.91
CA ARG A 259 1.48 13.44 20.84
C ARG A 259 1.03 12.15 20.16
N LEU A 260 1.62 11.83 19.01
CA LEU A 260 1.38 10.54 18.37
C LEU A 260 2.20 9.42 19.04
N SER A 261 1.62 8.24 19.05
CA SER A 261 2.23 6.96 19.40
C SER A 261 1.87 5.98 18.29
N PHE A 262 2.87 5.33 17.71
CA PHE A 262 2.66 4.38 16.61
C PHE A 262 3.66 3.21 16.61
N THR A 263 4.30 2.95 17.75
CA THR A 263 5.18 1.80 17.96
C THR A 263 4.86 1.15 19.30
N VAL A 264 5.20 -0.12 19.43
CA VAL A 264 5.26 -0.84 20.69
C VAL A 264 6.69 -1.40 20.88
N PRO A 265 7.46 -0.96 21.88
CA PRO A 265 7.10 0.03 22.90
C PRO A 265 6.89 1.42 22.31
N ASP A 266 6.11 2.23 23.03
CA ASP A 266 5.84 3.60 22.66
C ASP A 266 7.11 4.45 22.74
N VAL A 267 7.30 5.32 21.75
CA VAL A 267 8.38 6.31 21.70
C VAL A 267 7.82 7.65 21.26
N ASP A 268 8.34 8.74 21.81
CA ASP A 268 8.04 10.08 21.33
C ASP A 268 8.73 10.31 19.98
N PRO A 269 7.98 10.51 18.87
CA PRO A 269 8.57 10.68 17.54
C PRO A 269 9.52 11.87 17.43
N SER A 270 9.35 12.90 18.26
CA SER A 270 10.24 14.07 18.27
C SER A 270 11.63 13.79 18.85
N THR A 271 11.78 12.68 19.58
CA THR A 271 13.03 12.30 20.25
C THR A 271 13.90 11.34 19.44
N VAL A 272 13.34 10.75 18.38
CA VAL A 272 14.04 9.79 17.53
C VAL A 272 14.76 10.52 16.41
N ALA A 273 16.09 10.44 16.38
CA ALA A 273 16.88 11.02 15.30
C ALA A 273 16.59 10.33 13.95
N ALA A 274 16.86 11.03 12.84
CA ALA A 274 16.78 10.44 11.51
C ALA A 274 17.65 9.17 11.42
N GLY A 275 17.05 8.05 10.98
CA GLY A 275 17.71 6.73 10.95
C GLY A 275 17.70 5.96 12.27
N GLY A 276 17.21 6.55 13.38
CA GLY A 276 17.12 5.89 14.70
C GLY A 276 15.92 4.96 14.89
N TRP A 277 15.11 4.74 13.85
CA TRP A 277 13.83 4.05 13.94
C TRP A 277 13.91 2.51 13.90
N GLU A 278 15.02 1.93 13.44
CA GLU A 278 15.08 0.49 13.15
C GLU A 278 14.82 -0.37 14.41
N SER A 279 15.42 -0.03 15.54
CA SER A 279 15.21 -0.77 16.80
C SER A 279 13.74 -0.76 17.27
N TYR A 280 13.06 0.38 17.16
CA TYR A 280 11.64 0.51 17.48
C TYR A 280 10.76 -0.24 16.49
N ARG A 281 11.12 -0.19 15.20
CA ARG A 281 10.44 -0.91 14.13
C ARG A 281 10.52 -2.42 14.36
N GLU A 282 11.69 -2.95 14.66
CA GLU A 282 11.87 -4.38 14.95
C GLU A 282 11.11 -4.82 16.21
N ALA A 283 11.15 -4.01 17.28
CA ALA A 283 10.42 -4.30 18.51
C ALA A 283 8.90 -4.31 18.29
N ASP A 284 8.40 -3.32 17.55
CA ASP A 284 6.98 -3.23 17.18
C ASP A 284 6.57 -4.38 16.26
N GLY A 285 7.42 -4.75 15.30
CA GLY A 285 7.21 -5.91 14.44
C GLY A 285 7.10 -7.22 15.22
N ARG A 286 8.00 -7.45 16.19
CA ARG A 286 7.92 -8.62 17.10
C ARG A 286 6.63 -8.60 17.91
N HIS A 287 6.24 -7.44 18.45
CA HIS A 287 5.00 -7.31 19.19
C HIS A 287 3.77 -7.64 18.32
N ARG A 288 3.63 -7.00 17.15
CA ARG A 288 2.50 -7.25 16.24
C ARG A 288 2.43 -8.70 15.78
N ARG A 289 3.58 -9.31 15.52
CA ARG A 289 3.66 -10.75 15.22
C ARG A 289 3.24 -11.63 16.39
N SER A 290 3.53 -11.24 17.64
CA SER A 290 3.15 -12.02 18.83
C SER A 290 1.68 -11.89 19.21
N VAL A 291 1.06 -10.73 18.94
CA VAL A 291 -0.38 -10.51 19.15
C VAL A 291 -1.21 -11.18 18.05
N TRP A 292 -0.57 -11.48 16.91
CA TRP A 292 -1.15 -12.20 15.80
C TRP A 292 -0.82 -13.71 15.86
N THR A 293 -1.73 -14.51 16.43
CA THR A 293 -1.66 -15.97 16.36
C THR A 293 -2.89 -16.51 15.63
N VAL A 294 -2.68 -17.04 14.43
CA VAL A 294 -3.67 -17.90 13.77
C VAL A 294 -3.38 -19.31 14.28
N ASP A 295 -4.32 -19.91 15.02
CA ASP A 295 -4.20 -21.29 15.44
C ASP A 295 -4.18 -22.21 14.20
N ASP A 296 -3.32 -23.24 14.23
CA ASP A 296 -3.02 -24.12 13.09
C ASP A 296 -4.27 -24.82 12.50
N ASP A 297 -5.35 -24.90 13.28
CA ASP A 297 -6.61 -25.54 12.90
C ASP A 297 -7.55 -24.63 12.08
N HIS A 298 -7.13 -23.40 11.75
CA HIS A 298 -7.96 -22.39 11.07
C HIS A 298 -9.22 -21.98 11.87
N GLU A 299 -9.28 -22.34 13.17
CA GLU A 299 -10.31 -21.95 14.14
C GLU A 299 -9.86 -20.80 15.07
N GLY A 300 -8.89 -19.99 14.63
CA GLY A 300 -8.39 -18.81 15.36
C GLY A 300 -8.85 -17.46 14.75
N PRO A 301 -8.52 -16.32 15.37
CA PRO A 301 -8.84 -15.01 14.85
C PRO A 301 -8.17 -14.82 13.47
N THR A 302 -9.00 -14.67 12.44
CA THR A 302 -8.56 -14.36 11.08
C THR A 302 -8.57 -12.85 10.90
N TRP A 303 -7.86 -12.32 9.90
CA TRP A 303 -7.95 -10.88 9.66
C TRP A 303 -9.41 -10.49 9.37
N LEU A 304 -10.19 -11.43 8.82
CA LEU A 304 -11.63 -11.32 8.68
C LEU A 304 -12.36 -11.14 10.02
N SER A 305 -12.07 -11.94 11.05
CA SER A 305 -12.75 -11.82 12.34
C SER A 305 -12.43 -10.49 13.03
N ARG A 306 -11.18 -10.01 12.96
CA ARG A 306 -10.80 -8.69 13.52
C ARG A 306 -11.47 -7.53 12.78
N CYS A 307 -11.54 -7.61 11.45
CA CYS A 307 -12.30 -6.62 10.67
C CYS A 307 -13.79 -6.62 11.04
N LEU A 308 -14.36 -7.79 11.29
CA LEU A 308 -15.77 -7.93 11.70
C LEU A 308 -16.00 -7.37 13.11
N GLU A 309 -15.13 -7.69 14.07
CA GLU A 309 -15.18 -7.13 15.44
C GLU A 309 -15.16 -5.60 15.40
N GLN A 310 -14.23 -5.01 14.63
CA GLN A 310 -14.14 -3.56 14.55
C GLN A 310 -15.37 -2.91 13.90
N ILE A 311 -15.93 -3.56 12.87
CA ILE A 311 -17.20 -3.12 12.26
C ILE A 311 -18.32 -3.17 13.31
N MET A 312 -18.41 -4.25 14.08
CA MET A 312 -19.42 -4.41 15.12
C MET A 312 -19.28 -3.39 16.24
N ASP A 313 -18.08 -3.12 16.71
CA ASP A 313 -17.79 -2.11 17.73
C ASP A 313 -18.16 -0.70 17.23
N SER A 314 -17.86 -0.39 15.97
CA SER A 314 -18.27 0.88 15.35
C SER A 314 -19.80 1.01 15.24
N TYR A 315 -20.52 -0.08 15.00
CA TYR A 315 -21.99 -0.05 15.00
C TYR A 315 -22.53 0.16 16.42
N ALA A 316 -21.96 -0.50 17.42
CA ALA A 316 -22.37 -0.36 18.81
C ALA A 316 -22.19 1.09 19.31
N SER A 317 -21.05 1.72 19.03
CA SER A 317 -20.81 3.11 19.42
C SER A 317 -21.78 4.10 18.77
N MET A 318 -22.17 3.86 17.51
CA MET A 318 -23.16 4.68 16.80
C MET A 318 -24.59 4.53 17.35
N VAL A 319 -24.92 3.37 17.93
CA VAL A 319 -26.22 3.14 18.56
C VAL A 319 -26.29 3.85 19.91
N ASP A 320 -25.22 3.80 20.70
CA ASP A 320 -25.13 4.48 22.00
C ASP A 320 -25.17 6.01 21.84
N GLU A 321 -24.49 6.58 20.83
CA GLU A 321 -24.54 8.02 20.53
C GLU A 321 -25.93 8.53 20.09
N ARG A 322 -26.81 7.65 19.61
CA ARG A 322 -28.19 8.00 19.22
C ARG A 322 -29.20 7.80 20.35
N ALA A 323 -28.82 7.09 21.41
CA ALA A 323 -29.66 6.78 22.56
C ALA A 323 -29.45 7.73 23.75
N GLY A 324 -28.40 8.57 23.72
CA GLY A 324 -28.11 9.64 24.68
C GLY A 324 -28.48 11.03 24.17
#